data_AF-A0A519VNK4-F1
#
_entry.id   AF-A0A519VNK4-F1
#
_cell.length_a   1.000
_cell.length_b   1.000
_cell.length_c   1.000
_cell.angle_alpha   90.00
_cell.angle_beta   90.00
_cell.angle_gamma   90.00
#
_symmetry.space_group_name_H-M   'P 1'
#
loop_
_entity.id
_entity.type
_entity.pdbx_description
1 polymer ?
#
loop_
_entity_poly.entity_id
_entity_poly.type
_entity_poly.pdbx_seq_one_letter_code
_entity_poly.pdbx_strand_id
1 'polypeptide(L)'
;KEMMLNDENHPSIIFWANGNEGGHNRELDHLFAEEDIQKRPLIHPWEVFNGFETTHYREFNYGIGNYDHGHNILMPTEFLHGMWDGGHGAGIEDYWNAMWNNPLSAGGFLWDFADQAVVRTDKNGELDTDGNHGPDGIVGPYHEKEGSFFTIKEVWSPVFVEKREMTAGFDGSFLLENRYAFTNLNQCTYEWKLKKLKSGNDAEFKAGKADAPNVKPFEKGKLQINLPADWRSFDALYLTIKDFYGKELFTWSFPITLPKADADKMVVITGPSKVNLKEDANSYQVSANGIDFTFNKTTGLLQKAKNANGTVPFANGPVLQEAENNFKNFTTKMDGQNLVISSKFDKKESWNTLQWTIYPSGWLKMEVKYFPSAYFTTFVGLNFSYPETEMKSVEYKGNGPYRVWKNRMKGQQFGIWKKD
;
A
#
# COMPACT_ATOMS: atom_id res chain seq x y z
N LYS A 1 36.22 -12.58 -22.84
CA LYS A 1 37.37 -11.69 -23.14
C LYS A 1 36.93 -10.36 -23.72
N GLU A 2 36.16 -10.33 -24.81
CA GLU A 2 35.68 -9.07 -25.43
C GLU A 2 34.95 -8.14 -24.45
N MET A 3 34.00 -8.68 -23.67
CA MET A 3 33.33 -7.93 -22.60
C MET A 3 34.33 -7.28 -21.64
N MET A 4 35.29 -8.05 -21.09
CA MET A 4 36.29 -7.51 -20.16
C MET A 4 37.16 -6.42 -20.81
N LEU A 5 37.66 -6.65 -22.03
CA LEU A 5 38.48 -5.64 -22.72
C LEU A 5 37.73 -4.32 -22.95
N ASN A 6 36.42 -4.39 -23.19
CA ASN A 6 35.58 -3.20 -23.36
C ASN A 6 35.35 -2.48 -22.02
N ASP A 7 35.11 -3.24 -20.95
CA ASP A 7 34.47 -2.74 -19.75
C ASP A 7 35.39 -2.68 -18.50
N GLU A 8 36.60 -3.25 -18.55
CA GLU A 8 37.49 -3.41 -17.40
C GLU A 8 37.90 -2.09 -16.74
N ASN A 9 37.85 -0.97 -17.46
CA ASN A 9 38.22 0.36 -16.96
C ASN A 9 37.05 1.10 -16.27
N HIS A 10 35.86 0.50 -16.19
CA HIS A 10 34.69 1.14 -15.59
C HIS A 10 34.66 0.90 -14.06
N PRO A 11 34.72 1.96 -13.22
CA PRO A 11 34.66 1.81 -11.77
C PRO A 11 33.25 1.44 -11.27
N SER A 12 32.23 1.59 -12.11
CA SER A 12 30.86 1.17 -11.80
C SER A 12 30.67 -0.35 -11.83
N ILE A 13 31.58 -1.09 -12.47
CA ILE A 13 31.54 -2.55 -12.51
C ILE A 13 32.33 -3.06 -11.32
N ILE A 14 31.67 -3.86 -10.47
CA ILE A 14 32.23 -4.33 -9.19
C ILE A 14 32.38 -5.85 -9.12
N PHE A 15 31.75 -6.60 -10.03
CA PHE A 15 31.90 -8.04 -10.21
C PHE A 15 31.55 -8.42 -11.65
N TRP A 16 31.95 -9.63 -12.06
CA TRP A 16 31.56 -10.24 -13.33
C TRP A 16 30.57 -11.38 -13.08
N ALA A 17 29.68 -11.62 -14.04
CA ALA A 17 28.80 -12.77 -14.06
C ALA A 17 29.09 -13.63 -15.31
N ASN A 18 29.25 -14.94 -15.13
CA ASN A 18 29.39 -15.88 -16.25
C ASN A 18 28.08 -16.62 -16.48
N GLY A 19 27.27 -16.20 -17.47
CA GLY A 19 25.99 -16.84 -17.79
C GLY A 19 24.87 -16.51 -16.80
N ASN A 20 23.75 -17.23 -16.91
CA ASN A 20 22.59 -17.17 -16.02
C ASN A 20 21.94 -18.56 -15.90
N GLU A 21 21.26 -18.85 -14.78
CA GLU A 21 20.40 -20.04 -14.59
C GLU A 21 21.02 -21.39 -15.02
N GLY A 22 22.27 -21.66 -14.64
CA GLY A 22 22.96 -22.90 -14.98
C GLY A 22 23.62 -22.91 -16.37
N GLY A 23 23.43 -21.87 -17.18
CA GLY A 23 24.12 -21.64 -18.46
C GLY A 23 25.57 -21.14 -18.31
N HIS A 24 26.29 -21.60 -17.28
CA HIS A 24 27.65 -21.15 -16.97
C HIS A 24 28.68 -21.91 -17.82
N ASN A 25 29.53 -21.19 -18.57
CA ASN A 25 30.65 -21.82 -19.25
C ASN A 25 31.89 -21.83 -18.35
N ARG A 26 31.99 -22.86 -17.51
CA ARG A 26 33.04 -22.98 -16.47
C ARG A 26 34.46 -23.11 -17.02
N GLU A 27 34.60 -23.58 -18.27
CA GLU A 27 35.90 -23.64 -18.92
C GLU A 27 36.53 -22.25 -19.06
N LEU A 28 35.73 -21.18 -19.00
CA LEU A 28 36.17 -19.79 -19.12
C LEU A 28 36.36 -19.08 -17.78
N ASP A 29 36.04 -19.70 -16.63
CA ASP A 29 36.09 -19.03 -15.32
C ASP A 29 37.49 -18.48 -15.01
N HIS A 30 38.53 -19.25 -15.33
CA HIS A 30 39.94 -18.85 -15.12
C HIS A 30 40.29 -17.54 -15.83
N LEU A 31 39.67 -17.25 -16.97
CA LEU A 31 39.94 -16.03 -17.75
C LEU A 31 39.56 -14.77 -16.99
N PHE A 32 38.52 -14.81 -16.15
CA PHE A 32 38.15 -13.64 -15.36
C PHE A 32 39.22 -13.31 -14.32
N ALA A 33 39.81 -14.32 -13.68
CA ALA A 33 40.89 -14.14 -12.73
C ALA A 33 42.22 -13.75 -13.40
N GLU A 34 42.51 -14.31 -14.58
CA GLU A 34 43.74 -14.05 -15.33
C GLU A 34 43.73 -12.66 -15.97
N GLU A 35 42.65 -12.33 -16.67
CA GLU A 35 42.59 -11.17 -17.57
C GLU A 35 42.06 -9.90 -16.89
N ASP A 36 41.17 -9.98 -15.88
CA ASP A 36 40.68 -8.76 -15.24
C ASP A 36 41.80 -8.07 -14.45
N ILE A 37 42.17 -6.87 -14.90
CA ILE A 37 43.21 -6.05 -14.27
C ILE A 37 42.84 -5.61 -12.86
N GLN A 38 41.54 -5.52 -12.54
CA GLN A 38 41.07 -5.09 -11.22
C GLN A 38 40.83 -6.26 -10.26
N LYS A 39 40.93 -7.51 -10.74
CA LYS A 39 40.72 -8.74 -9.96
C LYS A 39 39.36 -8.75 -9.24
N ARG A 40 38.30 -8.33 -9.94
CA ARG A 40 36.95 -8.33 -9.39
C ARG A 40 36.45 -9.76 -9.17
N PRO A 41 35.52 -9.97 -8.23
CA PRO A 41 34.88 -11.27 -8.05
C PRO A 41 34.14 -11.72 -9.30
N LEU A 42 34.23 -13.02 -9.60
CA LEU A 42 33.34 -13.71 -10.52
C LEU A 42 32.21 -14.36 -9.72
N ILE A 43 30.97 -14.15 -10.15
CA ILE A 43 29.78 -14.81 -9.63
C ILE A 43 29.12 -15.67 -10.71
N HIS A 44 28.43 -16.73 -10.29
CA HIS A 44 27.49 -17.47 -11.11
C HIS A 44 26.09 -17.14 -10.61
N PRO A 45 25.25 -16.42 -11.36
CA PRO A 45 23.84 -16.24 -11.02
C PRO A 45 23.15 -17.60 -10.87
N TRP A 46 22.19 -17.74 -9.95
CA TRP A 46 21.50 -19.00 -9.66
C TRP A 46 22.33 -20.08 -8.93
N GLU A 47 23.56 -19.81 -8.45
CA GLU A 47 24.46 -20.81 -7.86
C GLU A 47 25.28 -20.27 -6.66
N VAL A 48 25.63 -21.14 -5.71
CA VAL A 48 26.73 -20.87 -4.78
C VAL A 48 28.07 -20.99 -5.51
N PHE A 49 28.79 -19.89 -5.67
CA PHE A 49 30.08 -19.89 -6.35
C PHE A 49 31.02 -18.82 -5.79
N ASN A 50 32.30 -19.18 -5.61
CA ASN A 50 33.37 -18.25 -5.24
C ASN A 50 33.07 -17.38 -4.00
N GLY A 51 32.41 -17.95 -2.99
CA GLY A 51 32.05 -17.25 -1.75
C GLY A 51 30.75 -16.43 -1.83
N PHE A 52 30.05 -16.47 -2.96
CA PHE A 52 28.75 -15.84 -3.15
C PHE A 52 27.65 -16.88 -3.22
N GLU A 53 26.49 -16.50 -2.75
CA GLU A 53 25.26 -17.30 -2.77
C GLU A 53 24.16 -16.47 -3.45
N THR A 54 23.88 -16.80 -4.71
CA THR A 54 23.14 -15.95 -5.66
C THR A 54 21.79 -16.53 -6.12
N THR A 55 21.40 -17.72 -5.67
CA THR A 55 20.11 -18.36 -6.02
C THR A 55 18.93 -17.39 -6.02
N HIS A 56 18.12 -17.45 -7.08
CA HIS A 56 16.97 -16.58 -7.31
C HIS A 56 15.76 -16.99 -6.47
N TYR A 57 14.79 -16.08 -6.36
CA TYR A 57 13.42 -16.33 -5.90
C TYR A 57 13.30 -17.17 -4.62
N ARG A 58 14.24 -16.97 -3.68
CA ARG A 58 14.21 -17.67 -2.41
C ARG A 58 12.95 -17.31 -1.64
N GLU A 59 12.28 -18.33 -1.13
CA GLU A 59 11.20 -18.12 -0.18
C GLU A 59 11.73 -17.47 1.09
N PHE A 60 11.03 -16.44 1.57
CA PHE A 60 11.40 -15.65 2.74
C PHE A 60 11.81 -16.50 3.96
N ASN A 61 10.97 -17.49 4.31
CA ASN A 61 11.20 -18.34 5.48
C ASN A 61 12.38 -19.31 5.30
N TYR A 62 12.66 -19.75 4.07
CA TYR A 62 13.77 -20.65 3.78
C TYR A 62 15.10 -19.88 3.77
N GLY A 63 15.09 -18.63 3.28
CA GLY A 63 16.18 -17.64 3.39
C GLY A 63 16.69 -17.49 4.83
N ILE A 64 15.78 -17.09 5.73
CA ILE A 64 16.08 -16.82 7.14
C ILE A 64 16.50 -18.08 7.91
N GLY A 65 15.87 -19.23 7.62
CA GLY A 65 16.11 -20.47 8.36
C GLY A 65 17.49 -21.08 8.14
N ASN A 66 18.01 -21.04 6.91
CA ASN A 66 19.23 -21.79 6.54
C ASN A 66 20.35 -20.91 6.00
N TYR A 67 20.07 -19.94 5.13
CA TYR A 67 21.12 -19.23 4.38
C TYR A 67 21.71 -18.05 5.13
N ASP A 68 20.91 -17.38 5.95
CA ASP A 68 21.37 -16.31 6.84
C ASP A 68 22.38 -16.82 7.90
N HIS A 69 22.50 -18.14 8.05
CA HIS A 69 23.42 -18.82 8.95
C HIS A 69 24.59 -19.50 8.23
N GLY A 70 24.77 -19.22 6.93
CA GLY A 70 25.88 -19.71 6.12
C GLY A 70 27.20 -18.96 6.35
N HIS A 71 28.12 -19.08 5.41
CA HIS A 71 29.41 -18.36 5.40
C HIS A 71 29.68 -17.59 4.10
N ASN A 72 28.76 -17.68 3.13
CA ASN A 72 28.85 -16.99 1.85
C ASN A 72 28.15 -15.63 1.92
N ILE A 73 28.56 -14.69 1.06
CA ILE A 73 27.86 -13.43 0.85
C ILE A 73 26.53 -13.74 0.16
N LEU A 74 25.42 -13.40 0.82
CA LEU A 74 24.07 -13.59 0.29
C LEU A 74 23.68 -12.40 -0.59
N MET A 75 23.46 -12.67 -1.87
CA MET A 75 23.09 -11.66 -2.85
C MET A 75 22.26 -12.32 -3.97
N PRO A 76 20.96 -12.58 -3.78
CA PRO A 76 20.11 -13.10 -4.84
C PRO A 76 20.18 -12.20 -6.08
N THR A 77 20.56 -12.79 -7.21
CA THR A 77 20.66 -12.09 -8.49
C THR A 77 19.29 -11.83 -9.13
N GLU A 78 18.23 -12.46 -8.63
CA GLU A 78 16.84 -12.13 -8.92
C GLU A 78 15.96 -12.48 -7.70
N PHE A 79 15.11 -11.55 -7.23
CA PHE A 79 14.10 -11.84 -6.20
C PHE A 79 12.87 -10.92 -6.32
N LEU A 80 11.75 -11.33 -5.71
CA LEU A 80 10.46 -10.61 -5.78
C LEU A 80 10.04 -10.25 -7.22
N HIS A 81 9.68 -11.27 -8.00
CA HIS A 81 9.30 -11.15 -9.40
C HIS A 81 8.17 -10.12 -9.65
N GLY A 82 8.35 -9.26 -10.64
CA GLY A 82 7.49 -8.12 -10.89
C GLY A 82 6.14 -8.40 -11.53
N MET A 83 5.99 -9.46 -12.31
CA MET A 83 4.82 -9.78 -13.15
C MET A 83 3.52 -8.98 -12.88
N TRP A 84 3.14 -8.14 -13.84
CA TRP A 84 2.02 -7.20 -13.83
C TRP A 84 2.04 -6.20 -12.64
N ASP A 85 3.23 -5.87 -12.16
CA ASP A 85 3.55 -5.18 -10.90
C ASP A 85 2.86 -5.76 -9.65
N GLY A 86 2.60 -7.06 -9.69
CA GLY A 86 1.90 -7.81 -8.65
C GLY A 86 2.80 -8.41 -7.59
N GLY A 87 4.13 -8.46 -7.81
CA GLY A 87 5.09 -9.01 -6.85
C GLY A 87 6.17 -8.03 -6.41
N HIS A 88 6.54 -7.05 -7.23
CA HIS A 88 7.45 -5.99 -6.81
C HIS A 88 6.89 -5.21 -5.62
N GLY A 89 7.74 -4.97 -4.62
CA GLY A 89 7.36 -4.29 -3.39
C GLY A 89 6.49 -5.11 -2.43
N ALA A 90 6.00 -6.30 -2.82
CA ALA A 90 5.24 -7.18 -1.94
C ALA A 90 6.18 -7.88 -0.94
N GLY A 91 6.05 -7.55 0.35
CA GLY A 91 6.94 -8.05 1.40
C GLY A 91 8.36 -7.49 1.35
N ILE A 92 8.65 -6.52 0.48
CA ILE A 92 10.02 -6.00 0.30
C ILE A 92 10.57 -5.38 1.59
N GLU A 93 9.72 -4.78 2.43
CA GLU A 93 10.14 -4.25 3.74
C GLU A 93 10.65 -5.37 4.65
N ASP A 94 10.01 -6.53 4.64
CA ASP A 94 10.43 -7.69 5.44
C ASP A 94 11.75 -8.25 4.94
N TYR A 95 11.89 -8.46 3.62
CA TYR A 95 13.15 -8.89 3.00
C TYR A 95 14.28 -7.89 3.29
N TRP A 96 14.03 -6.60 3.07
CA TRP A 96 15.03 -5.56 3.25
C TRP A 96 15.46 -5.44 4.70
N ASN A 97 14.55 -5.54 5.67
CA ASN A 97 14.91 -5.53 7.08
C ASN A 97 15.70 -6.78 7.49
N ALA A 98 15.38 -7.96 6.96
CA ALA A 98 16.17 -9.16 7.19
C ALA A 98 17.60 -9.00 6.62
N MET A 99 17.71 -8.57 5.36
CA MET A 99 18.98 -8.31 4.68
C MET A 99 19.81 -7.25 5.41
N TRP A 100 19.21 -6.11 5.77
CA TRP A 100 19.91 -5.00 6.43
C TRP A 100 20.52 -5.38 7.78
N ASN A 101 19.90 -6.32 8.50
CA ASN A 101 20.38 -6.78 9.81
C ASN A 101 21.27 -8.03 9.72
N ASN A 102 21.54 -8.56 8.52
CA ASN A 102 22.41 -9.71 8.31
C ASN A 102 23.79 -9.25 7.78
N PRO A 103 24.89 -9.44 8.52
CA PRO A 103 26.23 -9.02 8.09
C PRO A 103 26.75 -9.76 6.84
N LEU A 104 26.16 -10.89 6.46
CA LEU A 104 26.49 -11.62 5.23
C LEU A 104 25.67 -11.16 4.03
N SER A 105 24.61 -10.38 4.21
CA SER A 105 23.77 -9.94 3.10
C SER A 105 24.37 -8.72 2.40
N ALA A 106 24.42 -8.78 1.07
CA ALA A 106 24.77 -7.64 0.21
C ALA A 106 23.54 -7.04 -0.49
N GLY A 107 22.32 -7.35 -0.03
CA GLY A 107 21.08 -6.98 -0.71
C GLY A 107 20.72 -7.97 -1.82
N GLY A 108 20.20 -7.49 -2.95
CA GLY A 108 19.82 -8.31 -4.09
C GLY A 108 19.24 -7.49 -5.24
N PHE A 109 18.85 -8.16 -6.32
CA PHE A 109 18.35 -7.53 -7.55
C PHE A 109 16.89 -7.92 -7.80
N LEU A 110 16.02 -6.93 -7.99
CA LEU A 110 14.61 -7.17 -8.35
C LEU A 110 14.51 -7.52 -9.84
N TRP A 111 13.59 -8.42 -10.19
CA TRP A 111 13.33 -8.82 -11.58
C TRP A 111 11.98 -8.28 -12.07
N ASP A 112 11.95 -7.30 -12.99
CA ASP A 112 13.05 -6.53 -13.56
C ASP A 112 12.76 -5.02 -13.62
N PHE A 113 13.52 -4.25 -14.41
CA PHE A 113 13.35 -2.79 -14.44
C PHE A 113 12.07 -2.37 -15.15
N ALA A 114 11.80 -2.88 -16.36
CA ALA A 114 10.78 -2.35 -17.25
C ALA A 114 10.06 -3.45 -18.05
N ASP A 115 8.74 -3.30 -18.21
CA ASP A 115 7.94 -4.18 -19.05
C ASP A 115 8.44 -4.22 -20.50
N GLN A 116 8.59 -5.42 -21.01
CA GLN A 116 9.09 -5.73 -22.35
C GLN A 116 7.92 -5.94 -23.31
N ALA A 117 7.29 -4.84 -23.74
CA ALA A 117 6.20 -4.88 -24.71
C ALA A 117 6.61 -4.37 -26.10
N VAL A 118 6.20 -5.07 -27.16
CA VAL A 118 6.30 -4.59 -28.54
C VAL A 118 4.97 -4.05 -29.03
N VAL A 119 4.98 -2.93 -29.75
CA VAL A 119 3.77 -2.37 -30.37
C VAL A 119 3.40 -3.19 -31.60
N ARG A 120 2.25 -3.86 -31.58
CA ARG A 120 1.71 -4.69 -32.66
C ARG A 120 0.78 -3.88 -33.56
N THR A 121 1.30 -3.42 -34.69
CA THR A 121 0.51 -2.68 -35.69
C THR A 121 -0.55 -3.56 -36.37
N ASP A 122 -0.32 -4.87 -36.44
CA ASP A 122 -1.28 -5.87 -36.92
C ASP A 122 -2.44 -6.14 -35.95
N LYS A 123 -2.31 -5.70 -34.70
CA LYS A 123 -3.32 -5.82 -33.64
C LYS A 123 -3.79 -4.47 -33.12
N ASN A 124 -4.03 -3.52 -34.03
CA ASN A 124 -4.54 -2.17 -33.70
C ASN A 124 -3.70 -1.41 -32.66
N GLY A 125 -2.38 -1.63 -32.63
CA GLY A 125 -1.46 -0.94 -31.71
C GLY A 125 -1.37 -1.56 -30.32
N GLU A 126 -1.80 -2.81 -30.13
CA GLU A 126 -1.64 -3.56 -28.88
C GLU A 126 -0.17 -3.58 -28.40
N LEU A 127 0.02 -3.43 -27.10
CA LEU A 127 1.30 -3.68 -26.43
C LEU A 127 1.38 -5.17 -26.09
N ASP A 128 2.19 -5.90 -26.84
CA ASP A 128 2.32 -7.36 -26.74
C ASP A 128 3.57 -7.72 -25.93
N THR A 129 3.36 -8.28 -24.76
CA THR A 129 4.39 -8.75 -23.81
C THR A 129 4.59 -10.26 -23.88
N ASP A 130 4.15 -10.92 -24.97
CA ASP A 130 4.06 -12.37 -25.07
C ASP A 130 3.27 -12.98 -23.89
N GLY A 131 2.07 -12.44 -23.65
CA GLY A 131 1.26 -12.81 -22.49
C GLY A 131 1.92 -12.37 -21.18
N ASN A 132 2.36 -13.34 -20.37
CA ASN A 132 2.88 -13.09 -19.02
C ASN A 132 4.41 -13.21 -18.91
N HIS A 133 5.14 -13.27 -20.03
CA HIS A 133 6.60 -13.44 -20.02
C HIS A 133 7.40 -12.12 -20.08
N GLY A 134 6.77 -11.04 -20.54
CA GLY A 134 7.39 -9.71 -20.63
C GLY A 134 6.87 -8.60 -19.68
N PRO A 135 5.75 -8.72 -18.94
CA PRO A 135 5.27 -7.61 -18.11
C PRO A 135 5.84 -7.69 -16.68
N ASP A 136 7.15 -7.69 -16.50
CA ASP A 136 7.81 -7.91 -15.21
C ASP A 136 8.41 -6.66 -14.55
N GLY A 137 8.14 -5.48 -15.10
CA GLY A 137 8.83 -4.25 -14.72
C GLY A 137 8.44 -3.64 -13.38
N ILE A 138 9.32 -2.80 -12.86
CA ILE A 138 9.00 -1.76 -11.86
C ILE A 138 8.31 -0.56 -12.56
N VAL A 139 8.54 -0.42 -13.86
CA VAL A 139 7.91 0.57 -14.73
C VAL A 139 7.31 -0.10 -15.97
N GLY A 140 6.24 0.48 -16.52
CA GLY A 140 5.62 -0.04 -17.73
C GLY A 140 6.46 0.20 -19.00
N PRO A 141 5.95 -0.18 -20.19
CA PRO A 141 6.70 -0.14 -21.45
C PRO A 141 7.16 1.25 -21.92
N TYR A 142 6.56 2.32 -21.38
CA TYR A 142 6.97 3.70 -21.61
C TYR A 142 7.66 4.32 -20.40
N HIS A 143 8.14 3.49 -19.48
CA HIS A 143 8.73 3.86 -18.19
C HIS A 143 7.79 4.64 -17.25
N GLU A 144 6.48 4.46 -17.42
CA GLU A 144 5.48 4.91 -16.46
C GLU A 144 5.68 4.19 -15.12
N LYS A 145 5.66 4.96 -14.03
CA LYS A 145 5.90 4.41 -12.69
C LYS A 145 4.70 3.62 -12.21
N GLU A 146 4.96 2.39 -11.81
CA GLU A 146 3.96 1.52 -11.20
C GLU A 146 3.85 1.73 -9.69
N GLY A 147 2.94 1.00 -9.04
CA GLY A 147 2.71 1.13 -7.60
C GLY A 147 3.93 0.69 -6.78
N SER A 148 4.64 -0.35 -7.21
CA SER A 148 5.85 -0.81 -6.53
C SER A 148 7.00 0.18 -6.59
N PHE A 149 7.14 0.98 -7.65
CA PHE A 149 8.21 1.98 -7.78
C PHE A 149 8.30 2.84 -6.52
N PHE A 150 7.15 3.32 -6.04
CA PHE A 150 7.10 4.16 -4.84
C PHE A 150 7.36 3.38 -3.56
N THR A 151 6.94 2.10 -3.51
CA THR A 151 7.22 1.20 -2.38
C THR A 151 8.72 0.98 -2.25
N ILE A 152 9.38 0.63 -3.36
CA ILE A 152 10.83 0.40 -3.44
C ILE A 152 11.57 1.68 -3.09
N LYS A 153 11.15 2.83 -3.64
CA LYS A 153 11.72 4.15 -3.32
C LYS A 153 11.65 4.48 -1.83
N GLU A 154 10.56 4.16 -1.14
CA GLU A 154 10.46 4.36 0.32
C GLU A 154 11.34 3.37 1.10
N VAL A 155 11.24 2.07 0.81
CA VAL A 155 11.89 1.01 1.60
C VAL A 155 13.42 1.05 1.44
N TRP A 156 13.91 1.31 0.23
CA TRP A 156 15.33 1.46 -0.05
C TRP A 156 15.86 2.87 0.17
N SER A 157 15.06 3.77 0.75
CA SER A 157 15.54 5.09 1.13
C SER A 157 16.77 4.95 2.05
N PRO A 158 17.89 5.62 1.73
CA PRO A 158 19.09 5.60 2.56
C PRO A 158 18.93 6.42 3.85
N VAL A 159 17.83 7.15 3.99
CA VAL A 159 17.40 7.74 5.26
C VAL A 159 16.17 6.99 5.72
N PHE A 160 16.33 6.16 6.74
CA PHE A 160 15.23 5.41 7.33
C PHE A 160 14.59 6.25 8.44
N VAL A 161 13.29 6.50 8.31
CA VAL A 161 12.48 7.24 9.28
C VAL A 161 11.67 6.22 10.08
N GLU A 162 11.92 6.13 11.39
CA GLU A 162 11.17 5.22 12.24
C GLU A 162 9.68 5.60 12.31
N LYS A 163 8.82 4.59 12.47
CA LYS A 163 7.37 4.80 12.59
C LYS A 163 7.07 5.76 13.74
N ARG A 164 6.27 6.79 13.45
CA ARG A 164 5.90 7.85 14.40
C ARG A 164 4.41 8.14 14.34
N GLU A 165 3.76 8.18 15.49
CA GLU A 165 2.35 8.56 15.64
C GLU A 165 2.24 10.01 16.13
N MET A 166 1.31 10.79 15.57
CA MET A 166 1.10 12.20 15.91
C MET A 166 0.25 12.37 17.18
N THR A 167 0.75 11.83 18.29
CA THR A 167 0.06 11.89 19.58
C THR A 167 0.13 13.28 20.23
N ALA A 168 -0.64 13.49 21.32
CA ALA A 168 -0.56 14.73 22.09
C ALA A 168 0.83 15.00 22.70
N GLY A 169 1.64 13.97 22.91
CA GLY A 169 3.01 14.07 23.43
C GLY A 169 4.08 14.21 22.33
N PHE A 170 3.69 14.34 21.07
CA PHE A 170 4.64 14.53 19.98
C PHE A 170 5.36 15.88 20.10
N ASP A 171 6.68 15.82 20.26
CA ASP A 171 7.58 16.95 20.48
C ASP A 171 8.22 17.48 19.18
N GLY A 172 7.74 17.05 18.01
CA GLY A 172 8.37 17.38 16.73
C GLY A 172 9.59 16.53 16.38
N SER A 173 9.80 15.40 17.06
CA SER A 173 10.98 14.57 16.79
C SER A 173 10.76 13.30 15.99
N PHE A 174 11.70 13.03 15.10
CA PHE A 174 11.80 11.79 14.34
C PHE A 174 13.13 11.10 14.64
N LEU A 175 13.06 9.80 14.89
CA LEU A 175 14.25 8.95 14.95
C LEU A 175 14.61 8.55 13.52
N LEU A 176 15.87 8.78 13.17
CA LEU A 176 16.45 8.49 11.88
C LEU A 176 17.57 7.46 12.03
N GLU A 177 17.70 6.59 11.03
CA GLU A 177 18.90 5.78 10.81
C GLU A 177 19.52 6.22 9.49
N ASN A 178 20.81 6.54 9.52
CA ASN A 178 21.58 6.84 8.33
C ASN A 178 22.07 5.54 7.69
N ARG A 179 21.48 5.16 6.56
CA ARG A 179 21.83 3.97 5.79
C ARG A 179 22.75 4.26 4.60
N TYR A 180 23.25 5.49 4.46
CA TYR A 180 24.34 5.77 3.51
C TYR A 180 25.67 5.19 4.01
N ALA A 181 26.52 4.77 3.08
CA ALA A 181 27.89 4.36 3.38
C ALA A 181 28.88 5.53 3.50
N PHE A 182 28.67 6.61 2.75
CA PHE A 182 29.65 7.70 2.63
C PHE A 182 29.08 9.11 2.86
N THR A 183 27.77 9.22 3.08
CA THR A 183 27.07 10.51 3.21
C THR A 183 26.57 10.70 4.64
N ASN A 184 26.87 11.86 5.22
CA ASN A 184 26.28 12.26 6.51
C ASN A 184 24.92 12.93 6.26
N LEU A 185 23.96 12.71 7.16
CA LEU A 185 22.62 13.29 7.06
C LEU A 185 22.60 14.83 7.15
N ASN A 186 23.66 15.46 7.66
CA ASN A 186 23.80 16.92 7.63
C ASN A 186 23.95 17.50 6.21
N GLN A 187 24.15 16.66 5.19
CA GLN A 187 24.19 17.05 3.77
C GLN A 187 22.82 16.95 3.10
N CYS A 188 21.83 16.33 3.75
CA CYS A 188 20.46 16.22 3.26
C CYS A 188 19.63 17.46 3.62
N THR A 189 18.51 17.65 2.94
CA THR A 189 17.53 18.73 3.25
C THR A 189 16.23 18.15 3.79
N TYR A 190 15.66 18.84 4.78
CA TYR A 190 14.46 18.40 5.50
C TYR A 190 13.40 19.49 5.46
N GLU A 191 12.23 19.15 4.92
CA GLU A 191 11.07 20.04 4.79
C GLU A 191 9.87 19.36 5.46
N TRP A 192 9.05 20.14 6.15
CA TRP A 192 7.80 19.66 6.74
C TRP A 192 6.62 20.50 6.26
N LYS A 193 5.44 19.86 6.18
CA LYS A 193 4.18 20.51 5.79
C LYS A 193 3.01 19.99 6.62
N LEU A 194 2.29 20.87 7.28
CA LEU A 194 1.00 20.59 7.91
C LEU A 194 -0.11 20.95 6.92
N LYS A 195 -1.11 20.08 6.73
CA LYS A 195 -2.20 20.30 5.77
C LYS A 195 -3.56 19.99 6.41
N LYS A 196 -4.53 20.88 6.20
CA LYS A 196 -5.95 20.55 6.41
C LYS A 196 -6.45 19.83 5.15
N LEU A 197 -7.01 18.66 5.32
CA LEU A 197 -7.46 17.83 4.21
C LEU A 197 -8.94 18.16 3.93
N LYS A 198 -9.18 18.87 2.83
CA LYS A 198 -10.51 19.16 2.28
C LYS A 198 -10.55 18.76 0.81
N SER A 199 -11.72 18.32 0.35
CA SER A 199 -12.00 18.13 -1.07
C SER A 199 -11.84 19.47 -1.81
N GLY A 200 -11.22 19.46 -2.99
CA GLY A 200 -10.90 20.67 -3.77
C GLY A 200 -9.50 21.27 -3.55
N ASN A 201 -9.18 22.34 -4.28
CA ASN A 201 -7.79 22.79 -4.47
C ASN A 201 -7.21 23.67 -3.33
N ASP A 202 -8.04 24.23 -2.45
CA ASP A 202 -7.58 25.22 -1.45
C ASP A 202 -7.56 24.66 -0.02
N ALA A 203 -6.60 23.77 0.23
CA ALA A 203 -6.29 23.27 1.57
C ALA A 203 -5.36 24.24 2.32
N GLU A 204 -5.82 24.77 3.46
CA GLU A 204 -4.97 25.52 4.40
C GLU A 204 -3.75 24.66 4.78
N PHE A 205 -2.56 25.26 4.71
CA PHE A 205 -1.31 24.58 5.06
C PHE A 205 -0.34 25.51 5.78
N LYS A 206 0.56 24.91 6.54
CA LYS A 206 1.77 25.55 7.08
C LYS A 206 2.97 24.69 6.69
N ALA A 207 4.11 25.30 6.43
CA ALA A 207 5.31 24.57 6.05
C ALA A 207 6.56 25.22 6.65
N GLY A 208 7.62 24.45 6.74
CA GLY A 208 8.91 24.93 7.20
C GLY A 208 10.03 23.97 6.84
N LYS A 209 11.25 24.38 7.17
CA LYS A 209 12.45 23.55 7.09
C LYS A 209 12.87 23.12 8.48
N ALA A 210 13.65 22.05 8.55
CA ALA A 210 14.32 21.61 9.77
C ALA A 210 15.83 21.63 9.56
N ASP A 211 16.56 21.87 10.66
CA ASP A 211 18.01 21.83 10.64
C ASP A 211 18.47 20.39 10.43
N ALA A 212 19.41 20.20 9.50
CA ALA A 212 19.91 18.88 9.15
C ALA A 212 20.68 18.29 10.35
N PRO A 213 20.33 17.07 10.81
CA PRO A 213 20.98 16.47 11.97
C PRO A 213 22.35 15.91 11.56
N ASN A 214 23.35 16.06 12.42
CA ASN A 214 24.65 15.44 12.22
C ASN A 214 24.59 13.96 12.61
N VAL A 215 24.28 13.09 11.64
CA VAL A 215 24.22 11.63 11.82
C VAL A 215 25.14 11.00 10.78
N LYS A 216 26.25 10.41 11.23
CA LYS A 216 27.26 9.84 10.32
C LYS A 216 26.73 8.55 9.66
N PRO A 217 27.38 8.08 8.57
CA PRO A 217 27.09 6.77 7.99
C PRO A 217 26.90 5.67 9.04
N PHE A 218 25.83 4.90 8.90
CA PHE A 218 25.45 3.78 9.77
C PHE A 218 25.10 4.14 11.23
N GLU A 219 24.99 5.42 11.58
CA GLU A 219 24.54 5.86 12.90
C GLU A 219 23.03 6.12 12.95
N LYS A 220 22.47 6.10 14.16
CA LYS A 220 21.10 6.55 14.45
C LYS A 220 21.12 7.90 15.14
N GLY A 221 20.12 8.73 14.85
CA GLY A 221 20.02 10.07 15.40
C GLY A 221 18.61 10.64 15.42
N LYS A 222 18.48 11.87 15.90
CA LYS A 222 17.21 12.56 16.05
C LYS A 222 17.16 13.74 15.07
N LEU A 223 16.12 13.78 14.22
CA LEU A 223 15.72 14.99 13.52
C LEU A 223 14.69 15.73 14.38
N GLN A 224 14.95 17.01 14.65
CA GLN A 224 14.01 17.88 15.34
C GLN A 224 13.37 18.84 14.34
N ILE A 225 12.04 18.80 14.24
CA ILE A 225 11.28 19.79 13.48
C ILE A 225 10.58 20.76 14.43
N ASN A 226 10.48 22.03 14.03
CA ASN A 226 9.83 23.07 14.80
C ASN A 226 8.41 23.30 14.28
N LEU A 227 7.42 22.75 14.98
CA LEU A 227 6.01 22.91 14.64
C LEU A 227 5.38 24.10 15.38
N PRO A 228 4.42 24.81 14.78
CA PRO A 228 3.66 25.85 15.47
C PRO A 228 2.77 25.24 16.56
N ALA A 229 2.42 26.03 17.58
CA ALA A 229 1.63 25.56 18.73
C ALA A 229 0.25 24.96 18.34
N ASP A 230 -0.31 25.39 17.21
CA ASP A 230 -1.61 24.96 16.68
C ASP A 230 -1.52 23.81 15.68
N TRP A 231 -0.39 23.09 15.58
CA TRP A 231 -0.18 22.03 14.59
C TRP A 231 -1.26 20.93 14.63
N ARG A 232 -1.84 20.67 15.82
CA ARG A 232 -2.93 19.69 16.01
C ARG A 232 -4.27 20.10 15.42
N SER A 233 -4.39 21.33 14.92
CA SER A 233 -5.56 21.78 14.17
C SER A 233 -5.56 21.38 12.70
N PHE A 234 -4.44 20.80 12.22
CA PHE A 234 -4.29 20.24 10.87
C PHE A 234 -4.61 18.75 10.85
N ASP A 235 -4.80 18.18 9.67
CA ASP A 235 -5.22 16.78 9.52
C ASP A 235 -4.06 15.83 9.25
N ALA A 236 -2.98 16.31 8.63
CA ALA A 236 -1.79 15.53 8.32
C ALA A 236 -0.52 16.39 8.40
N LEU A 237 0.56 15.75 8.84
CA LEU A 237 1.94 16.23 8.73
C LEU A 237 2.65 15.44 7.62
N TYR A 238 3.39 16.13 6.77
CA TYR A 238 4.28 15.54 5.77
C TYR A 238 5.73 15.89 6.11
N LEU A 239 6.63 14.94 5.94
CA LEU A 239 8.08 15.11 6.05
C LEU A 239 8.70 14.74 4.71
N THR A 240 9.33 15.71 4.04
CA THR A 240 10.06 15.50 2.79
C THR A 240 11.56 15.55 3.08
N ILE A 241 12.28 14.50 2.68
CA ILE A 241 13.73 14.46 2.75
C ILE A 241 14.30 14.44 1.34
N LYS A 242 15.27 15.31 1.08
CA LYS A 242 16.02 15.37 -0.17
C LYS A 242 17.48 14.99 0.08
N ASP A 243 18.08 14.31 -0.89
CA ASP A 243 19.50 13.95 -0.86
C ASP A 243 20.40 15.18 -1.01
N PHE A 244 21.71 14.95 -1.00
CA PHE A 244 22.73 15.98 -1.13
C PHE A 244 22.81 16.62 -2.54
N TYR A 245 22.10 16.05 -3.53
CA TYR A 245 21.88 16.67 -4.85
C TYR A 245 20.56 17.45 -4.92
N GLY A 246 19.78 17.49 -3.83
CA GLY A 246 18.47 18.11 -3.78
C GLY A 246 17.35 17.28 -4.42
N LYS A 247 17.59 16.01 -4.74
CA LYS A 247 16.56 15.09 -5.26
C LYS A 247 15.76 14.51 -4.11
N GLU A 248 14.44 14.42 -4.27
CA GLU A 248 13.57 13.84 -3.25
C GLU A 248 13.87 12.35 -3.06
N LEU A 249 14.25 11.99 -1.83
CA LEU A 249 14.32 10.59 -1.39
C LEU A 249 12.92 10.05 -1.18
N PHE A 250 12.13 10.70 -0.33
CA PHE A 250 10.71 10.39 -0.16
C PHE A 250 9.99 11.53 0.58
N THR A 251 8.65 11.49 0.53
CA THR A 251 7.78 12.31 1.37
C THR A 251 6.89 11.39 2.20
N TRP A 252 7.19 11.26 3.49
CA TRP A 252 6.40 10.53 4.46
C TRP A 252 5.21 11.38 4.93
N SER A 253 4.14 10.71 5.33
CA SER A 253 2.92 11.35 5.79
C SER A 253 2.43 10.73 7.09
N PHE A 254 1.93 11.57 7.99
CA PHE A 254 1.52 11.20 9.34
C PHE A 254 0.14 11.81 9.62
N PRO A 255 -0.93 11.01 9.71
CA PRO A 255 -2.25 11.53 10.08
C PRO A 255 -2.21 12.09 11.50
N ILE A 256 -2.73 13.30 11.67
CA ILE A 256 -2.87 13.98 12.96
C ILE A 256 -4.25 13.69 13.54
N THR A 257 -5.27 13.76 12.70
CA THR A 257 -6.65 13.46 13.09
C THR A 257 -6.90 11.96 12.99
N LEU A 258 -7.43 11.35 14.05
CA LEU A 258 -7.83 9.95 14.05
C LEU A 258 -9.10 9.74 13.20
N PRO A 259 -9.25 8.59 12.51
CA PRO A 259 -10.44 8.30 11.69
C PRO A 259 -11.76 8.47 12.44
N LYS A 260 -11.81 8.11 13.74
CA LYS A 260 -13.00 8.32 14.56
C LYS A 260 -13.37 9.81 14.70
N ALA A 261 -12.39 10.67 14.94
CA ALA A 261 -12.63 12.10 15.10
C ALA A 261 -13.08 12.75 13.78
N ASP A 262 -12.61 12.26 12.64
CA ASP A 262 -13.13 12.69 11.34
C ASP A 262 -14.56 12.21 11.10
N ALA A 263 -14.86 10.94 11.39
CA ALA A 263 -16.21 10.39 11.26
C ALA A 263 -17.21 11.14 12.15
N ASP A 264 -16.84 11.44 13.40
CA ASP A 264 -17.70 12.16 14.35
C ASP A 264 -18.05 13.58 13.88
N LYS A 265 -17.22 14.22 13.04
CA LYS A 265 -17.52 15.54 12.43
C LYS A 265 -18.49 15.43 11.24
N MET A 266 -18.52 14.29 10.56
CA MET A 266 -19.31 14.09 9.33
C MET A 266 -20.69 13.49 9.61
N VAL A 267 -20.78 12.57 10.58
CA VAL A 267 -21.99 11.81 10.86
C VAL A 267 -22.98 12.67 11.62
N VAL A 268 -24.15 12.90 11.02
CA VAL A 268 -25.28 13.59 11.66
C VAL A 268 -26.30 12.55 12.05
N ILE A 269 -26.69 12.48 13.33
CA ILE A 269 -27.67 11.50 13.81
C ILE A 269 -29.03 12.11 14.20
N THR A 270 -29.11 13.43 14.31
CA THR A 270 -30.35 14.14 14.67
C THR A 270 -30.99 14.78 13.45
N GLY A 271 -32.33 14.85 13.43
CA GLY A 271 -33.09 15.47 12.35
C GLY A 271 -34.41 16.05 12.87
N PRO A 272 -35.08 16.88 12.07
CA PRO A 272 -36.27 17.61 12.50
C PRO A 272 -37.51 16.73 12.68
N SER A 273 -37.51 15.54 12.05
CA SER A 273 -38.64 14.62 12.03
C SER A 273 -38.23 13.25 12.55
N LYS A 274 -39.16 12.56 13.22
CA LYS A 274 -38.97 11.16 13.63
C LYS A 274 -38.87 10.26 12.40
N VAL A 275 -38.11 9.17 12.54
CA VAL A 275 -38.07 8.10 11.53
C VAL A 275 -39.45 7.45 11.46
N ASN A 276 -39.98 7.32 10.25
CA ASN A 276 -41.26 6.69 9.98
C ASN A 276 -41.05 5.31 9.35
N LEU A 277 -41.66 4.27 9.91
CA LEU A 277 -41.66 2.92 9.38
C LEU A 277 -43.07 2.56 8.89
N LYS A 278 -43.16 2.04 7.67
CA LYS A 278 -44.31 1.31 7.15
C LYS A 278 -43.85 -0.07 6.72
N GLU A 279 -44.73 -1.06 6.84
CA GLU A 279 -44.43 -2.42 6.44
C GLU A 279 -45.45 -2.91 5.44
N ASP A 280 -44.99 -3.68 4.45
CA ASP A 280 -45.84 -4.54 3.64
C ASP A 280 -45.46 -6.02 3.85
N ALA A 281 -45.98 -6.90 2.99
CA ALA A 281 -45.72 -8.34 3.08
C ALA A 281 -44.23 -8.68 2.93
N ASN A 282 -43.48 -7.91 2.13
CA ASN A 282 -42.13 -8.25 1.69
C ASN A 282 -41.07 -7.23 2.12
N SER A 283 -41.46 -6.01 2.50
CA SER A 283 -40.53 -4.90 2.70
C SER A 283 -40.81 -4.04 3.93
N TYR A 284 -39.73 -3.51 4.51
CA TYR A 284 -39.73 -2.38 5.43
C TYR A 284 -39.51 -1.10 4.62
N GLN A 285 -40.47 -0.19 4.65
CA GLN A 285 -40.43 1.12 3.99
C GLN A 285 -40.16 2.19 5.06
N VAL A 286 -38.97 2.78 5.02
CA VAL A 286 -38.50 3.71 6.06
C VAL A 286 -38.30 5.09 5.45
N SER A 287 -38.86 6.13 6.07
CA SER A 287 -38.65 7.52 5.67
C SER A 287 -37.99 8.31 6.80
N ALA A 288 -36.90 9.02 6.51
CA ALA A 288 -36.21 9.89 7.45
C ALA A 288 -35.62 11.10 6.71
N ASN A 289 -35.97 12.32 7.16
CA ASN A 289 -35.45 13.58 6.63
C ASN A 289 -35.48 13.72 5.09
N GLY A 290 -36.58 13.28 4.46
CA GLY A 290 -36.74 13.35 2.99
C GLY A 290 -35.96 12.29 2.21
N ILE A 291 -35.42 11.28 2.90
CA ILE A 291 -34.82 10.09 2.30
C ILE A 291 -35.70 8.88 2.60
N ASP A 292 -36.04 8.14 1.55
CA ASP A 292 -36.82 6.91 1.61
C ASP A 292 -35.91 5.70 1.36
N PHE A 293 -36.03 4.70 2.22
CA PHE A 293 -35.32 3.43 2.14
C PHE A 293 -36.31 2.28 2.06
N THR A 294 -35.98 1.27 1.27
CA THR A 294 -36.74 0.02 1.20
C THR A 294 -35.81 -1.14 1.50
N PHE A 295 -36.12 -1.88 2.57
CA PHE A 295 -35.37 -3.08 2.97
C PHE A 295 -36.24 -4.32 2.76
N ASN A 296 -35.64 -5.41 2.29
CA ASN A 296 -36.33 -6.69 2.19
C ASN A 296 -36.56 -7.28 3.61
N LYS A 297 -37.77 -7.71 3.96
CA LYS A 297 -38.09 -8.26 5.29
C LYS A 297 -37.46 -9.62 5.55
N THR A 298 -37.23 -10.39 4.49
CA THR A 298 -36.67 -11.75 4.58
C THR A 298 -35.16 -11.72 4.68
N THR A 299 -34.50 -10.92 3.84
CA THR A 299 -33.03 -10.91 3.70
C THR A 299 -32.35 -9.70 4.36
N GLY A 300 -33.10 -8.64 4.68
CA GLY A 300 -32.58 -7.39 5.25
C GLY A 300 -31.79 -6.52 4.28
N LEU A 301 -31.70 -6.91 3.00
CA LEU A 301 -30.97 -6.16 2.00
C LEU A 301 -31.64 -4.81 1.73
N LEU A 302 -30.82 -3.77 1.56
CA LEU A 302 -31.26 -2.48 1.03
C LEU A 302 -31.60 -2.66 -0.46
N GLN A 303 -32.89 -2.62 -0.78
CA GLN A 303 -33.39 -2.77 -2.15
C GLN A 303 -33.42 -1.43 -2.89
N LYS A 304 -33.67 -0.33 -2.16
CA LYS A 304 -33.80 1.01 -2.74
C LYS A 304 -33.46 2.09 -1.72
N ALA A 305 -32.75 3.11 -2.17
CA ALA A 305 -32.61 4.40 -1.50
C ALA A 305 -33.06 5.51 -2.46
N LYS A 306 -33.85 6.46 -1.99
CA LYS A 306 -34.37 7.58 -2.80
C LYS A 306 -34.34 8.87 -1.99
N ASN A 307 -33.91 9.96 -2.61
CA ASN A 307 -34.00 11.31 -2.05
C ASN A 307 -34.75 12.23 -3.03
N ALA A 308 -34.75 13.54 -2.75
CA ALA A 308 -35.39 14.54 -3.59
C ALA A 308 -34.86 14.59 -5.05
N ASN A 309 -33.61 14.17 -5.27
CA ASN A 309 -32.98 14.15 -6.59
C ASN A 309 -33.28 12.86 -7.38
N GLY A 310 -33.93 11.87 -6.77
CA GLY A 310 -34.28 10.60 -7.40
C GLY A 310 -33.77 9.38 -6.64
N THR A 311 -33.76 8.24 -7.32
CA THR A 311 -33.23 6.99 -6.79
C THR A 311 -31.71 7.07 -6.75
N VAL A 312 -31.10 6.76 -5.62
CA VAL A 312 -29.65 6.57 -5.50
C VAL A 312 -29.35 5.16 -6.02
N PRO A 313 -28.48 4.97 -7.02
CA PRO A 313 -28.23 3.68 -7.65
C PRO A 313 -27.30 2.80 -6.79
N PHE A 314 -27.60 2.70 -5.50
CA PHE A 314 -26.89 1.93 -4.48
C PHE A 314 -27.87 0.96 -3.83
N ALA A 315 -27.75 -0.33 -4.15
CA ALA A 315 -28.76 -1.33 -3.80
C ALA A 315 -28.16 -2.73 -3.66
N ASN A 316 -29.03 -3.71 -3.40
CA ASN A 316 -28.74 -5.15 -3.37
C ASN A 316 -27.61 -5.54 -2.41
N GLY A 317 -27.49 -4.84 -1.26
CA GLY A 317 -26.47 -5.14 -0.26
C GLY A 317 -26.95 -4.96 1.18
N PRO A 318 -26.12 -5.37 2.15
CA PRO A 318 -24.77 -5.87 1.94
C PRO A 318 -24.72 -7.32 1.44
N VAL A 319 -23.81 -7.59 0.49
CA VAL A 319 -23.37 -8.94 0.09
C VAL A 319 -22.09 -9.26 0.83
N LEU A 320 -22.07 -10.37 1.58
CA LEU A 320 -20.87 -10.78 2.30
C LEU A 320 -19.82 -11.30 1.32
N GLN A 321 -18.56 -10.98 1.58
CA GLN A 321 -17.44 -11.52 0.82
C GLN A 321 -16.88 -12.75 1.52
N GLU A 322 -16.67 -13.81 0.72
CA GLU A 322 -16.24 -15.13 1.15
C GLU A 322 -17.04 -15.67 2.34
N ALA A 323 -18.36 -15.45 2.34
CA ALA A 323 -19.28 -15.96 3.36
C ALA A 323 -20.71 -16.07 2.83
N GLU A 324 -21.57 -16.78 3.56
CA GLU A 324 -22.97 -16.98 3.20
C GLU A 324 -23.86 -15.83 3.69
N ASN A 325 -24.64 -15.23 2.78
CA ASN A 325 -25.68 -14.24 3.07
C ASN A 325 -26.92 -14.87 3.73
N ASN A 326 -26.77 -15.40 4.94
CA ASN A 326 -27.81 -16.13 5.68
C ASN A 326 -28.54 -15.31 6.75
N PHE A 327 -28.60 -13.98 6.62
CA PHE A 327 -29.36 -13.13 7.56
C PHE A 327 -30.86 -13.47 7.51
N LYS A 328 -31.49 -13.71 8.67
CA LYS A 328 -32.91 -14.07 8.76
C LYS A 328 -33.58 -13.51 10.01
N ASN A 329 -34.92 -13.66 10.06
CA ASN A 329 -35.75 -13.36 11.23
C ASN A 329 -35.57 -11.91 11.70
N PHE A 330 -35.71 -10.97 10.77
CA PHE A 330 -35.57 -9.55 11.06
C PHE A 330 -36.68 -9.05 11.98
N THR A 331 -36.29 -8.17 12.90
CA THR A 331 -37.19 -7.49 13.82
C THR A 331 -36.90 -6.01 13.78
N THR A 332 -37.91 -5.21 14.13
CA THR A 332 -37.80 -3.76 14.21
C THR A 332 -37.99 -3.29 15.65
N LYS A 333 -37.24 -2.27 16.06
CA LYS A 333 -37.46 -1.58 17.33
C LYS A 333 -37.09 -0.11 17.23
N MET A 334 -37.74 0.72 18.02
CA MET A 334 -37.30 2.10 18.24
C MET A 334 -36.30 2.14 19.40
N ASP A 335 -35.14 2.74 19.16
CA ASP A 335 -34.13 3.07 20.17
C ASP A 335 -34.05 4.60 20.28
N GLY A 336 -34.77 5.16 21.26
CA GLY A 336 -35.05 6.59 21.30
C GLY A 336 -35.81 7.05 20.05
N GLN A 337 -35.16 7.86 19.21
CA GLN A 337 -35.71 8.34 17.94
C GLN A 337 -35.20 7.56 16.72
N ASN A 338 -34.30 6.60 16.91
CA ASN A 338 -33.69 5.83 15.85
C ASN A 338 -34.50 4.56 15.60
N LEU A 339 -34.68 4.19 14.35
CA LEU A 339 -35.23 2.89 14.00
C LEU A 339 -34.09 1.89 13.85
N VAL A 340 -34.21 0.73 14.51
CA VAL A 340 -33.28 -0.38 14.35
C VAL A 340 -34.00 -1.53 13.66
N ILE A 341 -33.42 -2.03 12.57
CA ILE A 341 -33.85 -3.25 11.86
C ILE A 341 -32.73 -4.27 11.99
N SER A 342 -32.95 -5.38 12.68
CA SER A 342 -31.89 -6.33 13.01
C SER A 342 -32.31 -7.78 12.76
N SER A 343 -31.42 -8.56 12.14
CA SER A 343 -31.57 -10.00 12.04
C SER A 343 -31.33 -10.67 13.40
N LYS A 344 -31.87 -11.87 13.58
CA LYS A 344 -31.60 -12.69 14.76
C LYS A 344 -30.41 -13.59 14.51
N PHE A 345 -29.51 -13.72 15.49
CA PHE A 345 -28.46 -14.74 15.46
C PHE A 345 -29.06 -16.12 15.73
N ASP A 346 -28.81 -17.07 14.84
CA ASP A 346 -29.07 -18.49 15.04
C ASP A 346 -27.85 -19.30 14.60
N LYS A 347 -27.28 -20.09 15.52
CA LYS A 347 -26.04 -20.84 15.27
C LYS A 347 -26.18 -21.89 14.15
N LYS A 348 -27.39 -22.37 13.85
CA LYS A 348 -27.64 -23.40 12.85
C LYS A 348 -28.02 -22.84 11.49
N GLU A 349 -28.82 -21.77 11.47
CA GLU A 349 -29.45 -21.29 10.24
C GLU A 349 -29.09 -19.87 9.81
N SER A 350 -28.61 -19.03 10.75
CA SER A 350 -28.33 -17.60 10.51
C SER A 350 -27.28 -17.06 11.49
N TRP A 351 -26.05 -17.56 11.38
CA TRP A 351 -24.96 -17.23 12.30
C TRP A 351 -24.28 -15.89 11.98
N ASN A 352 -24.57 -15.32 10.81
CA ASN A 352 -24.19 -13.95 10.50
C ASN A 352 -25.34 -13.01 10.90
N THR A 353 -25.01 -11.82 11.40
CA THR A 353 -26.01 -10.82 11.80
C THR A 353 -25.85 -9.52 11.04
N LEU A 354 -26.98 -8.95 10.62
CA LEU A 354 -27.08 -7.64 10.00
C LEU A 354 -27.99 -6.75 10.84
N GLN A 355 -27.51 -5.55 11.15
CA GLN A 355 -28.29 -4.50 11.78
C GLN A 355 -28.18 -3.20 10.98
N TRP A 356 -29.34 -2.66 10.64
CA TRP A 356 -29.49 -1.28 10.18
C TRP A 356 -29.96 -0.41 11.33
N THR A 357 -29.33 0.74 11.51
CA THR A 357 -29.80 1.83 12.37
C THR A 357 -30.06 3.04 11.49
N ILE A 358 -31.31 3.46 11.44
CA ILE A 358 -31.78 4.61 10.68
C ILE A 358 -31.95 5.76 11.67
N TYR A 359 -31.21 6.84 11.43
CA TYR A 359 -31.23 8.04 12.25
C TYR A 359 -32.28 9.05 11.74
N PRO A 360 -32.87 9.88 12.61
CA PRO A 360 -33.75 10.99 12.24
C PRO A 360 -33.19 11.94 11.17
N SER A 361 -31.87 12.04 11.06
CA SER A 361 -31.16 12.82 10.03
C SER A 361 -31.26 12.25 8.61
N GLY A 362 -31.68 10.99 8.45
CA GLY A 362 -31.58 10.23 7.21
C GLY A 362 -30.29 9.43 7.07
N TRP A 363 -29.34 9.54 8.00
CA TRP A 363 -28.14 8.70 7.99
C TRP A 363 -28.47 7.24 8.30
N LEU A 364 -27.76 6.33 7.62
CA LEU A 364 -27.79 4.90 7.87
C LEU A 364 -26.48 4.46 8.50
N LYS A 365 -26.57 3.74 9.61
CA LYS A 365 -25.46 2.92 10.14
C LYS A 365 -25.78 1.45 9.87
N MET A 366 -24.81 0.75 9.31
CA MET A 366 -24.85 -0.69 9.11
C MET A 366 -23.84 -1.35 10.04
N GLU A 367 -24.26 -2.39 10.76
CA GLU A 367 -23.38 -3.26 11.51
C GLU A 367 -23.58 -4.70 11.00
N VAL A 368 -22.49 -5.33 10.58
CA VAL A 368 -22.47 -6.72 10.15
C VAL A 368 -21.46 -7.48 10.99
N LYS A 369 -21.88 -8.63 11.51
CA LYS A 369 -20.98 -9.60 12.16
C LYS A 369 -21.11 -10.89 11.38
N TYR A 370 -20.00 -11.37 10.84
CA TYR A 370 -20.04 -12.57 10.04
C TYR A 370 -18.74 -13.38 10.17
N PHE A 371 -18.87 -14.67 9.86
CA PHE A 371 -17.76 -15.60 9.79
C PHE A 371 -17.48 -15.92 8.32
N PRO A 372 -16.23 -15.77 7.85
CA PRO A 372 -15.81 -16.28 6.54
C PRO A 372 -16.13 -17.78 6.41
N SER A 373 -16.37 -18.24 5.20
CA SER A 373 -16.69 -19.63 4.88
C SER A 373 -15.51 -20.59 5.09
N ALA A 374 -14.29 -20.05 5.15
CA ALA A 374 -13.06 -20.80 5.34
C ALA A 374 -12.15 -20.13 6.39
N TYR A 375 -11.22 -20.92 6.95
CA TYR A 375 -10.22 -20.42 7.88
C TYR A 375 -9.22 -19.46 7.21
N PHE A 376 -8.83 -19.79 5.97
CA PHE A 376 -8.05 -18.91 5.11
C PHE A 376 -8.99 -18.24 4.11
N THR A 377 -8.91 -16.91 4.03
CA THR A 377 -9.75 -16.07 3.19
C THR A 377 -8.88 -15.05 2.46
N THR A 378 -9.22 -14.74 1.20
CA THR A 378 -8.49 -13.75 0.42
C THR A 378 -8.78 -12.34 0.95
N PHE A 379 -10.04 -12.06 1.25
CA PHE A 379 -10.47 -10.80 1.85
C PHE A 379 -11.80 -10.93 2.58
N VAL A 380 -11.97 -10.06 3.59
CA VAL A 380 -13.23 -9.86 4.30
C VAL A 380 -13.80 -8.49 3.95
N GLY A 381 -15.09 -8.42 3.65
CA GLY A 381 -15.72 -7.20 3.17
C GLY A 381 -17.20 -7.36 2.89
N LEU A 382 -17.81 -6.25 2.51
CA LEU A 382 -19.22 -6.12 2.18
C LEU A 382 -19.34 -5.41 0.84
N ASN A 383 -20.21 -5.89 -0.03
CA ASN A 383 -20.45 -5.30 -1.34
C ASN A 383 -21.90 -4.83 -1.51
N PHE A 384 -22.06 -3.86 -2.41
CA PHE A 384 -23.33 -3.34 -2.90
C PHE A 384 -23.26 -3.22 -4.42
N SER A 385 -24.41 -3.24 -5.08
CA SER A 385 -24.49 -2.97 -6.51
C SER A 385 -24.51 -1.46 -6.75
N TYR A 386 -23.64 -1.01 -7.65
CA TYR A 386 -23.66 0.34 -8.22
C TYR A 386 -23.33 0.23 -9.73
N PRO A 387 -24.11 0.83 -10.64
CA PRO A 387 -23.85 0.77 -12.07
C PRO A 387 -22.51 1.44 -12.44
N GLU A 388 -21.61 0.69 -13.06
CA GLU A 388 -20.29 1.22 -13.47
C GLU A 388 -20.42 2.42 -14.41
N THR A 389 -21.39 2.40 -15.33
CA THR A 389 -21.69 3.49 -16.26
C THR A 389 -22.09 4.81 -15.57
N GLU A 390 -22.48 4.76 -14.29
CA GLU A 390 -22.84 5.93 -13.49
C GLU A 390 -21.71 6.38 -12.55
N MET A 391 -20.62 5.61 -12.45
CA MET A 391 -19.45 5.97 -11.64
C MET A 391 -18.50 6.84 -12.45
N LYS A 392 -18.51 8.15 -12.20
CA LYS A 392 -17.67 9.13 -12.92
C LYS A 392 -16.30 9.40 -12.31
N SER A 393 -16.17 9.12 -11.02
CA SER A 393 -14.95 9.33 -10.25
C SER A 393 -15.14 8.80 -8.83
N VAL A 394 -14.06 8.44 -8.15
CA VAL A 394 -14.02 8.22 -6.71
C VAL A 394 -13.11 9.25 -6.06
N GLU A 395 -13.58 9.84 -4.95
CA GLU A 395 -12.75 10.63 -4.06
C GLU A 395 -12.72 9.96 -2.68
N TYR A 396 -11.52 9.79 -2.11
CA TYR A 396 -11.36 9.19 -0.80
C TYR A 396 -10.25 9.87 0.00
N LYS A 397 -10.41 9.87 1.33
CA LYS A 397 -9.38 10.27 2.28
C LYS A 397 -8.68 9.03 2.81
N GLY A 398 -7.39 8.87 2.55
CA GLY A 398 -6.64 7.67 2.90
C GLY A 398 -5.23 7.66 2.29
N ASN A 399 -4.59 6.49 2.34
CA ASN A 399 -3.30 6.26 1.70
C ASN A 399 -3.49 6.06 0.18
N GLY A 400 -2.70 6.77 -0.62
CA GLY A 400 -2.74 6.71 -2.08
C GLY A 400 -1.61 7.53 -2.71
N PRO A 401 -1.68 7.82 -4.03
CA PRO A 401 -2.82 7.53 -4.92
C PRO A 401 -2.84 6.09 -5.47
N TYR A 402 -1.75 5.34 -5.31
CA TYR A 402 -1.64 4.00 -5.88
C TYR A 402 -2.23 2.94 -4.92
N ARG A 403 -2.45 1.74 -5.46
CA ARG A 403 -3.08 0.64 -4.72
C ARG A 403 -2.21 0.23 -3.53
N VAL A 404 -2.85 0.13 -2.36
CA VAL A 404 -2.28 -0.41 -1.13
C VAL A 404 -2.74 -1.86 -0.98
N TRP A 405 -1.80 -2.78 -0.80
CA TRP A 405 -2.11 -4.17 -0.46
C TRP A 405 -1.57 -4.49 0.93
N LYS A 406 -2.14 -5.50 1.61
CA LYS A 406 -1.72 -5.88 2.97
C LYS A 406 -0.21 -6.17 3.08
N ASN A 407 0.37 -6.70 2.01
CA ASN A 407 1.80 -7.00 1.88
C ASN A 407 2.60 -5.89 1.18
N ARG A 408 1.97 -4.77 0.79
CA ARG A 408 2.61 -3.62 0.13
C ARG A 408 1.98 -2.32 0.65
N MET A 409 2.34 -1.97 1.88
CA MET A 409 1.78 -0.83 2.61
C MET A 409 2.58 0.48 2.46
N LYS A 410 3.82 0.37 1.97
CA LYS A 410 4.76 1.48 1.76
C LYS A 410 4.55 2.12 0.38
N GLY A 411 5.19 3.25 0.15
CA GLY A 411 5.18 4.00 -1.10
C GLY A 411 3.99 4.95 -1.26
N GLN A 412 3.11 5.04 -0.27
CA GLN A 412 1.91 5.87 -0.34
C GLN A 412 1.96 7.06 0.61
N GLN A 413 1.09 8.04 0.35
CA GLN A 413 0.87 9.19 1.22
C GLN A 413 -0.58 9.21 1.69
N PHE A 414 -0.79 9.56 2.95
CA PHE A 414 -2.09 9.88 3.49
C PHE A 414 -2.55 11.24 2.94
N GLY A 415 -3.75 11.31 2.40
CA GLY A 415 -4.26 12.51 1.75
C GLY A 415 -5.71 12.36 1.30
N ILE A 416 -6.15 13.28 0.44
CA ILE A 416 -7.38 13.13 -0.34
C ILE A 416 -6.97 12.86 -1.78
N TRP A 417 -7.50 11.79 -2.34
CA TRP A 417 -7.18 11.30 -3.66
C TRP A 417 -8.44 11.22 -4.48
N LYS A 418 -8.37 11.71 -5.72
CA LYS A 418 -9.45 11.60 -6.69
C LYS A 418 -8.94 10.79 -7.87
N LYS A 419 -9.73 9.79 -8.27
CA LYS A 419 -9.53 9.04 -9.51
C LYS A 419 -10.79 9.22 -10.34
N ASP A 420 -10.62 9.77 -11.54
CA ASP A 420 -11.69 9.92 -12.51
C ASP A 420 -12.01 8.58 -13.19
#